data_AF-A0A511W7K9-F1
#
_entry.id   AF-A0A511W7K9-F1
#
_cell.length_a   1.000
_cell.length_b   1.000
_cell.length_c   1.000
_cell.angle_alpha   90.00
_cell.angle_beta   90.00
_cell.angle_gamma   90.00
#
_symmetry.space_group_name_H-M   'P 1'
#
loop_
_entity.id
_entity.type
_entity.pdbx_description
1 polymer ?
#
loop_
_entity_poly.entity_id
_entity_poly.type
_entity_poly.pdbx_seq_one_letter_code
_entity_poly.pdbx_strand_id
1 'polypeptide(L)'
;MRRYKPRTWNRRKPKTFSQILMLTFISFIVAIILSVWIINRGIEPTLIEIAETKTNQFAREAINEAVSKRIADDLTADDLLNIETDDNGNVVSMNWNSVVINRVLRNTTFRVQNFLKRIERGEITPEDTLNFDLDDDIIIQEDTVEEHRAIVRIPIGQATNNALLANLGPQVPVHFRVIGDVQSDVERRVTEYGINNALIELDIHIQANVQIVIPFATRTTEVETSVPVFVGAIQGQVPDFYNQGATDSPNVSIPFRDLQE
;
A
#
# COMPACT_ATOMS: atom_id res chain seq x y z
N MET A 1 -27.00 -43.28 74.66
CA MET A 1 -25.99 -42.20 74.68
C MET A 1 -24.94 -42.44 73.60
N ARG A 2 -24.97 -41.69 72.48
CA ARG A 2 -23.92 -41.72 71.44
C ARG A 2 -22.88 -40.64 71.78
N ARG A 3 -21.65 -41.06 72.13
CA ARG A 3 -20.55 -40.15 72.45
C ARG A 3 -20.07 -39.44 71.18
N TYR A 4 -20.11 -38.12 71.16
CA TYR A 4 -19.59 -37.26 70.10
C TYR A 4 -18.06 -37.34 70.09
N LYS A 5 -17.45 -37.88 69.03
CA LYS A 5 -16.00 -37.80 68.80
C LYS A 5 -15.68 -36.47 68.12
N PRO A 6 -14.85 -35.59 68.71
CA PRO A 6 -14.44 -34.38 68.01
C PRO A 6 -13.57 -34.75 66.80
N ARG A 7 -13.86 -34.18 65.63
CA ARG A 7 -13.01 -34.27 64.45
C ARG A 7 -11.66 -33.63 64.79
N THR A 8 -10.62 -34.44 64.94
CA THR A 8 -9.26 -33.94 65.07
C THR A 8 -8.86 -33.29 63.75
N TRP A 9 -8.69 -31.97 63.76
CA TRP A 9 -8.19 -31.24 62.60
C TRP A 9 -6.76 -31.74 62.32
N ASN A 10 -6.56 -32.47 61.22
CA ASN A 10 -5.24 -32.91 60.78
C ASN A 10 -4.41 -31.65 60.49
N ARG A 11 -3.62 -31.20 61.47
CA ARG A 11 -2.66 -30.10 61.30
C ARG A 11 -1.56 -30.64 60.37
N ARG A 12 -1.56 -30.17 59.12
CA ARG A 12 -0.50 -30.49 58.15
C ARG A 12 0.83 -30.12 58.80
N LYS A 13 1.80 -31.05 58.80
CA LYS A 13 3.15 -30.76 59.28
C LYS A 13 3.68 -29.53 58.52
N PRO A 14 4.36 -28.58 59.19
CA PRO A 14 4.94 -27.42 58.50
C PRO A 14 5.89 -27.92 57.41
N LYS A 15 5.83 -27.29 56.23
CA LYS A 15 6.73 -27.59 55.11
C LYS A 15 8.17 -27.33 55.56
N THR A 16 9.11 -28.23 55.25
CA THR A 16 10.53 -28.01 55.57
C THR A 16 11.12 -26.95 54.62
N PHE A 17 12.21 -26.28 55.03
CA PHE A 17 12.86 -25.23 54.25
C PHE A 17 13.15 -25.66 52.79
N SER A 18 13.67 -26.87 52.60
CA SER A 18 13.93 -27.43 51.27
C SER A 18 12.68 -27.62 50.42
N GLN A 19 11.53 -27.94 51.02
CA GLN A 19 10.25 -28.08 50.30
C GLN A 19 9.68 -26.73 49.88
N ILE A 20 9.90 -25.68 50.67
CA ILE A 20 9.51 -24.31 50.34
C ILE A 20 10.37 -23.82 49.17
N LEU A 21 11.68 -24.03 49.24
CA LEU A 21 12.63 -23.66 48.18
C LEU A 21 12.32 -24.41 46.86
N MET A 22 12.01 -25.70 46.94
CA MET A 22 11.63 -26.47 45.75
C MET A 22 10.31 -25.94 45.14
N LEU A 23 9.33 -25.58 45.98
CA LEU A 23 8.06 -25.04 45.52
C LEU A 23 8.22 -23.67 44.87
N THR A 24 9.02 -22.77 45.44
CA THR A 24 9.27 -21.46 44.85
C THR A 24 10.04 -21.57 43.55
N PHE A 25 11.00 -22.49 43.45
CA PHE A 25 11.73 -22.76 42.21
C PHE A 25 10.81 -23.29 41.10
N ILE A 26 9.94 -24.25 41.41
CA ILE A 26 8.94 -24.74 40.46
C ILE A 26 7.98 -23.63 40.04
N SER A 27 7.48 -22.84 41.00
CA SER A 27 6.61 -21.69 40.71
C SER A 27 7.30 -20.65 39.81
N PHE A 28 8.60 -20.43 39.99
CA PHE A 28 9.38 -19.51 39.18
C PHE A 28 9.53 -20.00 37.74
N ILE A 29 9.83 -21.29 37.54
CA ILE A 29 9.88 -21.89 36.19
C ILE A 29 8.51 -21.80 35.52
N VAL A 30 7.43 -22.12 36.24
CA VAL A 30 6.07 -22.01 35.71
C VAL A 30 5.74 -20.57 35.33
N ALA A 31 6.14 -19.59 36.14
CA ALA A 31 5.94 -18.17 35.82
C ALA A 31 6.71 -17.74 34.56
N ILE A 32 7.95 -18.22 34.36
CA ILE A 32 8.71 -17.96 33.13
C ILE A 32 8.01 -18.55 31.91
N ILE A 33 7.57 -19.81 31.99
CA ILE A 33 6.89 -20.49 30.87
C ILE A 33 5.59 -19.77 30.53
N LEU A 34 4.79 -19.39 31.54
CA LEU A 34 3.56 -18.63 31.35
C LEU A 34 3.84 -17.25 30.75
N SER A 35 4.89 -16.57 31.21
CA SER A 35 5.29 -15.25 30.69
C SER A 35 5.65 -15.34 29.20
N VAL A 36 6.53 -16.27 28.80
CA VAL A 36 6.90 -16.46 27.40
C VAL A 36 5.67 -16.81 26.55
N TRP A 37 4.78 -17.67 27.07
CA TRP A 37 3.56 -18.07 26.36
C TRP A 37 2.57 -16.92 26.15
N ILE A 38 2.33 -16.10 27.19
CA ILE A 38 1.45 -14.92 27.12
C ILE A 38 2.05 -13.86 26.19
N ILE A 39 3.35 -13.60 26.31
CA ILE A 39 4.07 -12.62 25.50
C ILE A 39 4.00 -13.01 24.02
N ASN A 40 4.35 -14.26 23.69
CA ASN A 40 4.34 -14.70 22.29
C ASN A 40 2.94 -14.58 21.67
N ARG A 41 1.91 -15.03 22.41
CA ARG A 41 0.52 -14.99 21.92
C ARG A 41 -0.04 -13.57 21.79
N GLY A 42 0.49 -12.59 22.52
CA GLY A 42 0.06 -11.19 22.47
C GLY A 42 0.84 -10.34 21.46
N ILE A 43 2.15 -10.57 21.33
CA ILE A 43 3.07 -9.77 20.49
C ILE A 43 3.00 -10.19 19.02
N GLU A 44 2.85 -11.48 18.74
CA GLU A 44 2.81 -11.98 17.36
C GLU A 44 1.75 -11.27 16.48
N PRO A 45 0.46 -11.19 16.88
CA PRO A 45 -0.57 -10.58 16.04
C PRO A 45 -0.38 -9.07 15.84
N THR A 46 0.13 -8.35 16.85
CA THR A 46 0.37 -6.91 16.73
C THR A 46 1.61 -6.62 15.90
N LEU A 47 2.67 -7.43 16.03
CA LEU A 47 3.87 -7.23 15.24
C LEU A 47 3.61 -7.49 13.75
N ILE A 48 2.88 -8.55 13.40
CA ILE A 48 2.54 -8.82 12.00
C ILE A 48 1.65 -7.71 11.41
N GLU A 49 0.74 -7.14 12.20
CA GLU A 49 -0.10 -6.01 11.77
C GLU A 49 0.72 -4.73 11.53
N ILE A 50 1.65 -4.40 12.43
CA ILE A 50 2.59 -3.28 12.24
C ILE A 50 3.47 -3.53 11.02
N ALA A 51 3.99 -4.75 10.86
CA ALA A 51 4.81 -5.14 9.73
C ALA A 51 4.05 -5.02 8.41
N GLU A 52 2.81 -5.49 8.35
CA GLU A 52 1.93 -5.36 7.20
C GLU A 52 1.67 -3.90 6.84
N THR A 53 1.32 -3.07 7.84
CA THR A 53 1.07 -1.64 7.63
C THR A 53 2.29 -0.92 7.09
N LYS A 54 3.46 -1.14 7.71
CA LYS A 54 4.72 -0.52 7.29
C LYS A 54 5.16 -1.00 5.91
N THR A 55 4.97 -2.27 5.63
CA THR A 55 5.31 -2.84 4.33
C THR A 55 4.37 -2.33 3.23
N ASN A 56 3.07 -2.22 3.49
CA ASN A 56 2.10 -1.67 2.55
C ASN A 56 2.37 -0.19 2.27
N GLN A 57 2.67 0.60 3.30
CA GLN A 57 3.08 1.99 3.11
C GLN A 57 4.30 2.05 2.20
N PHE A 58 5.33 1.27 2.51
CA PHE A 58 6.57 1.29 1.76
C PHE A 58 6.40 0.81 0.31
N ALA A 59 5.64 -0.26 0.08
CA ALA A 59 5.38 -0.78 -1.26
C ALA A 59 4.62 0.26 -2.12
N ARG A 60 3.66 0.99 -1.54
CA ARG A 60 2.95 2.09 -2.23
C ARG A 60 3.90 3.22 -2.62
N GLU A 61 4.76 3.65 -1.69
CA GLU A 61 5.78 4.68 -1.96
C GLU A 61 6.74 4.22 -3.06
N ALA A 62 7.20 2.97 -3.01
CA ALA A 62 8.07 2.37 -4.03
C ALA A 62 7.41 2.31 -5.43
N ILE A 63 6.13 1.92 -5.50
CA ILE A 63 5.38 1.90 -6.76
C ILE A 63 5.24 3.32 -7.31
N ASN A 64 4.85 4.28 -6.48
CA ASN A 64 4.72 5.68 -6.90
C ASN A 64 6.04 6.26 -7.42
N GLU A 65 7.16 6.00 -6.74
CA GLU A 65 8.47 6.48 -7.17
C GLU A 65 8.91 5.87 -8.51
N ALA A 66 8.66 4.57 -8.71
CA ALA A 66 8.96 3.88 -9.96
C ALA A 66 8.18 4.43 -11.17
N VAL A 67 7.09 5.17 -10.93
CA VAL A 67 6.22 5.75 -11.96
C VAL A 67 6.50 7.23 -12.19
N SER A 68 6.54 8.03 -11.12
CA SER A 68 6.52 9.50 -11.18
C SER A 68 7.74 10.13 -11.85
N LYS A 69 8.93 9.51 -11.76
CA LYS A 69 10.19 10.15 -12.19
C LYS A 69 10.47 10.08 -13.69
N ARG A 70 9.71 9.31 -14.48
CA ARG A 70 9.96 9.16 -15.94
C ARG A 70 8.72 9.10 -16.83
N ILE A 71 7.56 8.69 -16.32
CA ILE A 71 6.32 8.73 -17.12
C ILE A 71 5.97 10.18 -17.51
N ALA A 72 6.28 11.14 -16.64
CA ALA A 72 6.10 12.57 -16.92
C ALA A 72 7.05 13.11 -18.02
N ASP A 73 8.19 12.47 -18.26
CA ASP A 73 9.18 12.91 -19.26
C ASP A 73 8.98 12.25 -20.64
N ASP A 74 8.45 11.03 -20.67
CA ASP A 74 8.34 10.21 -21.89
C ASP A 74 6.99 10.36 -22.63
N LEU A 75 6.01 11.08 -22.05
CA LEU A 75 4.64 11.13 -22.58
C LEU A 75 4.11 12.55 -22.72
N THR A 76 3.71 12.91 -23.94
CA THR A 76 2.93 14.12 -24.19
C THR A 76 1.45 13.79 -24.40
N ALA A 77 0.58 14.78 -24.18
CA ALA A 77 -0.86 14.65 -24.44
C ALA A 77 -1.15 14.23 -25.89
N ASP A 78 -0.35 14.75 -26.83
CA ASP A 78 -0.46 14.51 -28.26
C ASP A 78 -0.14 13.05 -28.65
N ASP A 79 0.61 12.32 -27.82
CA ASP A 79 0.92 10.91 -28.05
C ASP A 79 -0.23 9.97 -27.64
N LEU A 80 -1.03 10.41 -26.65
CA LEU A 80 -2.09 9.61 -26.04
C LEU A 80 -3.45 9.81 -26.71
N LEU A 81 -3.70 11.02 -27.21
CA LEU A 81 -4.96 11.42 -27.81
C LEU A 81 -4.78 11.82 -29.27
N ASN A 82 -5.51 11.15 -30.16
CA ASN A 82 -5.69 11.59 -31.53
C ASN A 82 -6.98 12.40 -31.59
N ILE A 83 -6.85 13.72 -31.65
CA ILE A 83 -7.97 14.66 -31.80
C ILE A 83 -8.08 15.04 -33.27
N GLU A 84 -9.23 14.75 -33.88
CA GLU A 84 -9.53 15.20 -35.24
C GLU A 84 -10.36 16.47 -35.17
N THR A 85 -9.98 17.47 -35.96
CA THR A 85 -10.71 18.74 -36.10
C THR A 85 -11.26 18.92 -37.50
N ASP A 86 -12.39 19.63 -37.62
CA ASP A 86 -12.88 20.11 -38.91
C ASP A 86 -12.05 21.28 -39.46
N ASP A 87 -12.37 21.75 -40.68
CA ASP A 87 -11.71 22.89 -41.34
C ASP A 87 -11.81 24.21 -40.54
N ASN A 88 -12.73 24.28 -39.58
CA ASN A 88 -12.96 25.43 -38.72
C ASN A 88 -12.24 25.30 -37.36
N GLY A 89 -11.51 24.20 -37.12
CA GLY A 89 -10.78 23.92 -35.89
C GLY A 89 -11.62 23.30 -34.77
N ASN A 90 -12.83 22.82 -35.06
CA ASN A 90 -13.71 22.21 -34.06
C ASN A 90 -13.41 20.74 -33.89
N VAL A 91 -13.34 20.27 -32.64
CA VAL A 91 -13.14 18.85 -32.33
C VAL A 91 -14.34 18.04 -32.81
N VAL A 92 -14.12 17.16 -33.79
CA VAL A 92 -15.15 16.26 -34.33
C VAL A 92 -15.04 14.84 -33.77
N SER A 93 -13.82 14.40 -33.45
CA SER A 93 -13.59 13.10 -32.84
C SER A 93 -12.36 13.14 -31.92
N MET A 94 -12.40 12.32 -30.88
CA MET A 94 -11.26 12.07 -30.01
C MET A 94 -11.11 10.57 -29.84
N ASN A 95 -9.93 10.05 -30.19
CA ASN A 95 -9.60 8.65 -30.05
C ASN A 95 -8.34 8.46 -29.22
N TRP A 96 -8.34 7.42 -28.39
CA TRP A 96 -7.16 7.03 -27.63
C TRP A 96 -6.17 6.25 -28.51
N ASN A 97 -4.90 6.61 -28.42
CA ASN A 97 -3.83 5.84 -29.05
C ASN A 97 -3.53 4.58 -28.22
N SER A 98 -4.26 3.50 -28.50
CA SER A 98 -4.14 2.23 -27.76
C SER A 98 -2.74 1.61 -27.87
N VAL A 99 -2.01 1.84 -28.96
CA VAL A 99 -0.64 1.32 -29.13
C VAL A 99 0.31 1.99 -28.14
N VAL A 100 0.21 3.32 -28.00
CA VAL A 100 1.01 4.08 -27.03
C VAL A 100 0.60 3.71 -25.61
N ILE A 101 -0.70 3.71 -25.30
CA ILE A 101 -1.20 3.37 -23.95
C ILE A 101 -0.73 1.97 -23.51
N ASN A 102 -0.83 0.95 -24.37
CA ASN A 102 -0.38 -0.39 -24.03
C ASN A 102 1.14 -0.48 -23.85
N ARG A 103 1.91 0.33 -24.59
CA ARG A 103 3.37 0.44 -24.41
C ARG A 103 3.71 1.06 -23.06
N VAL A 104 3.04 2.15 -22.70
CA VAL A 104 3.19 2.79 -21.40
C VAL A 104 2.86 1.80 -20.30
N LEU A 105 1.67 1.19 -20.36
CA LEU A 105 1.23 0.18 -19.40
C LEU A 105 2.31 -0.88 -19.19
N ARG A 106 2.77 -1.53 -20.26
CA ARG A 106 3.81 -2.58 -20.19
C ARG A 106 5.12 -2.09 -19.59
N ASN A 107 5.60 -0.91 -20.01
CA ASN A 107 6.85 -0.34 -19.49
C ASN A 107 6.72 -0.03 -18.01
N THR A 108 5.59 0.53 -17.58
CA THR A 108 5.25 0.79 -16.19
C THR A 108 5.23 -0.50 -15.38
N THR A 109 4.51 -1.53 -15.83
CA THR A 109 4.44 -2.83 -15.15
C THR A 109 5.85 -3.41 -14.95
N PHE A 110 6.67 -3.37 -16.01
CA PHE A 110 8.02 -3.91 -15.99
C PHE A 110 8.94 -3.13 -15.04
N ARG A 111 8.86 -1.79 -15.05
CA ARG A 111 9.63 -0.92 -14.16
C ARG A 111 9.28 -1.19 -12.71
N VAL A 112 7.99 -1.20 -12.37
CA VAL A 112 7.51 -1.49 -11.01
C VAL A 112 7.96 -2.89 -10.58
N GLN A 113 7.78 -3.91 -11.43
CA GLN A 113 8.20 -5.27 -11.12
C GLN A 113 9.70 -5.37 -10.83
N ASN A 114 10.54 -4.73 -11.65
CA ASN A 114 11.99 -4.72 -11.41
C ASN A 114 12.35 -3.95 -10.14
N PHE A 115 11.71 -2.81 -9.89
CA PHE A 115 11.95 -2.02 -8.68
C PHE A 115 11.63 -2.82 -7.42
N LEU A 116 10.46 -3.48 -7.35
CA LEU A 116 10.08 -4.32 -6.22
C LEU A 116 11.03 -5.54 -6.06
N LYS A 117 11.54 -6.12 -7.15
CA LYS A 117 12.55 -7.20 -7.08
C LYS A 117 13.90 -6.72 -6.53
N ARG A 118 14.32 -5.50 -6.88
CA ARG A 118 15.56 -4.90 -6.37
C ARG A 118 15.45 -4.61 -4.87
N ILE A 119 14.28 -4.16 -4.42
CA ILE A 119 13.93 -4.03 -3.00
C ILE A 119 14.04 -5.38 -2.27
N GLU A 120 13.43 -6.44 -2.82
CA GLU A 120 13.47 -7.79 -2.24
C GLU A 120 14.92 -8.30 -2.06
N ARG A 121 15.79 -7.99 -3.03
CA ARG A 121 17.22 -8.32 -3.00
C ARG A 121 18.05 -7.43 -2.06
N GLY A 122 17.46 -6.37 -1.51
CA GLY A 122 18.16 -5.41 -0.64
C GLY A 122 19.08 -4.44 -1.37
N GLU A 123 18.98 -4.33 -2.70
CA GLU A 123 19.77 -3.42 -3.53
C GLU A 123 19.37 -1.95 -3.32
N ILE A 124 18.10 -1.71 -3.02
CA ILE A 124 17.53 -0.39 -2.76
C ILE A 124 16.78 -0.43 -1.43
N THR A 125 17.08 0.53 -0.56
CA THR A 125 16.35 0.68 0.70
C THR A 125 15.22 1.69 0.53
N PRO A 126 14.16 1.59 1.36
CA PRO A 126 13.12 2.60 1.43
C PRO A 126 13.59 4.03 1.57
N GLU A 127 14.64 4.24 2.35
CA GLU A 127 15.14 5.56 2.70
C GLU A 127 15.95 6.18 1.56
N ASP A 128 16.52 5.35 0.69
CA ASP A 128 17.30 5.77 -0.48
C ASP A 128 16.43 6.13 -1.70
N THR A 129 15.11 5.87 -1.64
CA THR A 129 14.18 6.11 -2.75
C THR A 129 14.04 7.58 -3.13
N LEU A 130 14.24 8.51 -2.18
CA LEU A 130 14.10 9.96 -2.39
C LEU A 130 15.26 10.61 -3.16
N ASN A 131 16.40 9.93 -3.31
CA ASN A 131 17.60 10.47 -3.98
C ASN A 131 18.06 9.63 -5.19
N PHE A 132 17.28 8.63 -5.61
CA PHE A 132 17.70 7.71 -6.65
C PHE A 132 17.37 8.27 -8.04
N ASP A 133 18.38 8.67 -8.83
CA ASP A 133 18.19 8.92 -10.26
C ASP A 133 17.95 7.59 -10.98
N LEU A 134 16.75 7.45 -11.54
CA LEU A 134 16.36 6.32 -12.39
C LEU A 134 16.93 6.46 -13.83
N ASP A 135 17.84 7.39 -14.06
CA ASP A 135 18.43 7.70 -15.39
C ASP A 135 19.33 6.60 -15.92
N ASP A 136 19.72 5.69 -15.04
CA ASP A 136 20.63 4.62 -15.34
C ASP A 136 19.82 3.35 -15.63
N ASP A 137 19.57 3.08 -16.92
CA ASP A 137 19.22 1.76 -17.47
C ASP A 137 20.39 0.79 -17.20
N ILE A 138 20.66 0.50 -15.92
CA ILE A 138 21.76 -0.40 -15.52
C ILE A 138 21.37 -1.81 -15.92
N ILE A 139 22.13 -2.33 -16.88
CA ILE A 139 22.19 -3.74 -17.23
C ILE A 139 22.55 -4.52 -15.96
N ILE A 140 21.62 -5.37 -15.53
CA ILE A 140 21.72 -6.25 -14.37
C ILE A 140 23.01 -7.08 -14.48
N GLN A 141 24.00 -6.80 -13.63
CA GLN A 141 25.13 -7.70 -13.41
C GLN A 141 24.76 -8.67 -12.29
N GLU A 142 24.74 -9.95 -12.62
CA GLU A 142 24.11 -11.03 -11.87
C GLU A 142 24.93 -11.52 -10.66
N ASP A 143 26.05 -10.87 -10.29
CA ASP A 143 27.13 -11.54 -9.56
C ASP A 143 27.59 -10.92 -8.22
N THR A 144 26.80 -10.06 -7.57
CA THR A 144 27.06 -9.69 -6.17
C THR A 144 25.84 -9.94 -5.30
N VAL A 145 25.73 -11.20 -4.87
CA VAL A 145 24.80 -11.67 -3.84
C VAL A 145 25.23 -11.11 -2.48
N GLU A 146 24.41 -10.27 -1.85
CA GLU A 146 24.39 -10.12 -0.39
C GLU A 146 22.95 -10.05 0.16
N GLU A 147 22.79 -10.64 1.34
CA GLU A 147 21.57 -11.10 2.03
C GLU A 147 20.31 -10.22 1.96
N HIS A 148 19.15 -10.87 1.73
CA HIS A 148 17.77 -10.39 1.97
C HIS A 148 17.68 -9.34 3.10
N ARG A 149 17.90 -8.07 2.76
CA ARG A 149 18.00 -7.02 3.77
C ARG A 149 16.62 -6.77 4.36
N ALA A 150 16.56 -6.58 5.68
CA ALA A 150 15.30 -6.21 6.32
C ALA A 150 14.90 -4.81 5.84
N ILE A 151 13.73 -4.69 5.22
CA ILE A 151 13.19 -3.41 4.73
C ILE A 151 12.87 -2.50 5.91
N VAL A 152 12.26 -3.07 6.94
CA VAL A 152 11.83 -2.33 8.13
C VAL A 152 12.30 -3.08 9.36
N ARG A 153 12.69 -2.34 10.39
CA ARG A 153 13.07 -2.86 11.71
C ARG A 153 12.07 -2.36 12.75
N ILE A 154 11.32 -3.26 13.36
CA ILE A 154 10.26 -2.91 14.32
C ILE A 154 10.73 -3.26 15.73
N PRO A 155 10.81 -2.29 16.67
CA PRO A 155 11.09 -2.60 18.08
C PRO A 155 10.01 -3.50 18.68
N ILE A 156 10.39 -4.58 19.38
CA ILE A 156 9.42 -5.48 20.03
C ILE A 156 8.51 -4.71 21.00
N GLY A 157 9.03 -3.67 21.65
CA GLY A 157 8.25 -2.84 22.55
C GLY A 157 7.04 -2.17 21.90
N GLN A 158 7.08 -1.90 20.60
CA GLN A 158 5.96 -1.33 19.85
C GLN A 158 4.77 -2.30 19.80
N ALA A 159 5.04 -3.61 19.71
CA ALA A 159 4.03 -4.65 19.68
C ALA A 159 3.37 -4.90 21.05
N THR A 160 3.93 -4.35 22.15
CA THR A 160 3.32 -4.44 23.49
C THR A 160 2.14 -3.50 23.70
N ASN A 161 1.86 -2.62 22.73
CA ASN A 161 0.82 -1.57 22.81
C ASN A 161 0.94 -0.68 24.07
N ASN A 162 2.18 -0.50 24.57
CA ASN A 162 2.49 0.35 25.70
C ASN A 162 3.37 1.51 25.25
N ALA A 163 2.86 2.74 25.39
CA ALA A 163 3.57 3.95 24.98
C ALA A 163 4.94 4.10 25.66
N LEU A 164 5.11 3.64 26.90
CA LEU A 164 6.39 3.71 27.62
C LEU A 164 7.43 2.74 27.07
N LEU A 165 6.99 1.63 26.48
CA LEU A 165 7.87 0.59 25.96
C LEU A 165 8.00 0.64 24.43
N ALA A 166 7.23 1.48 23.74
CA ALA A 166 7.09 1.46 22.27
C ALA A 166 8.43 1.51 21.51
N ASN A 167 9.40 2.25 22.03
CA ASN A 167 10.72 2.43 21.41
C ASN A 167 11.83 1.59 22.06
N LEU A 168 11.48 0.66 22.95
CA LEU A 168 12.43 -0.16 23.71
C LEU A 168 12.46 -1.61 23.22
N GLY A 169 13.56 -2.28 23.52
CA GLY A 169 13.78 -3.69 23.21
C GLY A 169 14.53 -3.92 21.90
N PRO A 170 14.81 -5.20 21.57
CA PRO A 170 15.48 -5.55 20.34
C PRO A 170 14.57 -5.30 19.13
N GLN A 171 15.18 -5.04 17.98
CA GLN A 171 14.48 -4.81 16.73
C GLN A 171 14.25 -6.11 15.98
N VAL A 172 13.02 -6.34 15.52
CA VAL A 172 12.66 -7.47 14.68
C VAL A 172 12.81 -7.06 13.22
N PRO A 173 13.62 -7.78 12.42
CA PRO A 173 13.73 -7.52 10.99
C PRO A 173 12.45 -7.97 10.27
N VAL A 174 11.96 -7.12 9.37
CA VAL A 174 10.87 -7.43 8.44
C VAL A 174 11.46 -7.53 7.04
N HIS A 175 11.37 -8.71 6.45
CA HIS A 175 11.73 -8.96 5.07
C HIS A 175 10.48 -8.92 4.18
N PHE A 176 10.72 -8.69 2.91
CA PHE A 176 9.69 -8.48 1.90
C PHE A 176 10.03 -9.34 0.69
N ARG A 177 9.03 -9.99 0.12
CA ARG A 177 9.15 -10.74 -1.12
C ARG A 177 7.99 -10.41 -2.03
N VAL A 178 8.24 -10.31 -3.33
CA VAL A 178 7.17 -10.15 -4.31
C VAL A 178 6.68 -11.54 -4.71
N ILE A 179 5.37 -11.78 -4.63
CA ILE A 179 4.76 -13.03 -5.09
C ILE A 179 4.19 -12.81 -6.49
N GLY A 180 4.74 -13.52 -7.48
CA GLY A 180 4.22 -13.52 -8.85
C GLY A 180 4.63 -12.30 -9.66
N ASP A 181 3.84 -11.98 -10.67
CA ASP A 181 3.95 -10.79 -11.51
C ASP A 181 3.12 -9.63 -10.96
N VAL A 182 3.59 -8.41 -11.24
CA VAL A 182 2.84 -7.19 -10.99
C VAL A 182 1.79 -7.08 -12.08
N GLN A 183 0.54 -6.86 -11.69
CA GLN A 183 -0.57 -6.64 -12.61
C GLN A 183 -0.86 -5.15 -12.70
N SER A 184 -1.25 -4.70 -13.90
CA SER A 184 -1.67 -3.32 -14.07
C SER A 184 -2.74 -3.21 -15.13
N ASP A 185 -3.71 -2.35 -14.89
CA ASP A 185 -4.78 -2.01 -15.83
C ASP A 185 -4.84 -0.49 -16.05
N VAL A 186 -5.50 -0.08 -17.11
CA VAL A 186 -5.69 1.33 -17.48
C VAL A 186 -7.16 1.68 -17.36
N GLU A 187 -7.46 2.56 -16.40
CA GLU A 187 -8.77 3.19 -16.29
C GLU A 187 -8.80 4.49 -17.10
N ARG A 188 -9.84 4.67 -17.89
CA ARG A 188 -10.07 5.86 -18.72
C ARG A 188 -11.38 6.47 -18.28
N ARG A 189 -11.36 7.74 -17.89
CA ARG A 189 -12.55 8.45 -17.43
C ARG A 189 -12.73 9.73 -18.24
N VAL A 190 -13.97 9.99 -18.65
CA VAL A 190 -14.37 11.23 -19.30
C VAL A 190 -15.53 11.79 -18.50
N THR A 191 -15.37 12.99 -17.94
CA THR A 191 -16.37 13.67 -17.13
C THR A 191 -16.72 15.02 -17.73
N GLU A 192 -17.96 15.48 -17.54
CA GLU A 192 -18.38 16.81 -17.98
C GLU A 192 -17.69 17.88 -17.10
N TYR A 193 -17.04 18.85 -17.73
CA TYR A 193 -16.31 19.92 -17.05
C TYR A 193 -16.75 21.31 -17.55
N GLY A 194 -17.73 21.91 -16.87
CA GLY A 194 -18.30 23.19 -17.31
C GLY A 194 -19.19 23.05 -18.54
N ILE A 195 -19.32 24.11 -19.34
CA ILE A 195 -20.24 24.14 -20.48
C ILE A 195 -19.53 23.62 -21.73
N ASN A 196 -19.99 22.47 -22.22
CA ASN A 196 -19.47 21.79 -23.40
C ASN A 196 -17.97 21.48 -23.35
N ASN A 197 -17.38 21.29 -22.15
CA ASN A 197 -16.03 20.73 -22.04
C ASN A 197 -16.07 19.37 -21.36
N ALA A 198 -15.07 18.55 -21.65
CA ALA A 198 -14.87 17.26 -21.05
C ALA A 198 -13.50 17.21 -20.37
N LEU A 199 -13.47 16.78 -19.10
CA LEU A 199 -12.25 16.41 -18.39
C LEU A 199 -11.97 14.94 -18.66
N ILE A 200 -10.76 14.66 -19.09
CA ILE A 200 -10.29 13.34 -19.47
C ILE A 200 -9.18 12.95 -18.51
N GLU A 201 -9.33 11.78 -17.93
CA GLU A 201 -8.39 11.21 -16.96
C GLU A 201 -7.97 9.83 -17.43
N LEU A 202 -6.67 9.55 -17.34
CA LEU A 202 -6.05 8.28 -17.63
C LEU A 202 -5.26 7.84 -16.40
N ASP A 203 -5.73 6.81 -15.72
CA ASP A 203 -5.11 6.28 -14.52
C ASP A 203 -4.58 4.87 -14.78
N ILE A 204 -3.35 4.59 -14.35
CA ILE A 204 -2.84 3.21 -14.30
C ILE A 204 -3.09 2.68 -12.90
N HIS A 205 -3.87 1.61 -12.80
CA HIS A 205 -4.12 0.86 -11.59
C HIS A 205 -3.12 -0.28 -11.49
N ILE A 206 -2.33 -0.32 -10.43
CA ILE A 206 -1.23 -1.27 -10.25
C ILE A 206 -1.54 -2.11 -9.02
N GLN A 207 -1.53 -3.44 -9.20
CA GLN A 207 -1.78 -4.43 -8.17
C GLN A 207 -0.57 -5.35 -8.05
N ALA A 208 -0.02 -5.46 -6.83
CA ALA A 208 1.12 -6.31 -6.54
C ALA A 208 0.88 -7.15 -5.28
N ASN A 209 1.09 -8.46 -5.39
CA ASN A 209 1.03 -9.36 -4.24
C ASN A 209 2.39 -9.37 -3.52
N VAL A 210 2.39 -8.96 -2.27
CA VAL A 210 3.60 -8.84 -1.44
C VAL A 210 3.51 -9.80 -0.26
N GLN A 211 4.61 -10.46 0.05
CA GLN A 211 4.77 -11.26 1.25
C GLN A 211 5.68 -10.59 2.27
N ILE A 212 5.11 -10.36 3.44
CA ILE A 212 5.81 -9.93 4.64
C ILE A 212 6.35 -11.17 5.35
N VAL A 213 7.64 -11.16 5.66
CA VAL A 213 8.32 -12.25 6.37
C VAL A 213 9.00 -11.70 7.61
N ILE A 214 8.49 -12.11 8.77
CA ILE A 214 9.10 -11.87 10.09
C ILE A 214 9.56 -13.21 10.68
N PRO A 215 10.49 -13.24 11.66
CA PRO A 215 11.14 -14.48 12.11
C PRO A 215 10.20 -15.61 12.57
N PHE A 216 8.98 -15.28 12.97
CA PHE A 216 8.01 -16.21 13.53
C PHE A 216 6.67 -16.27 12.78
N ALA A 217 6.47 -15.45 11.74
CA ALA A 217 5.24 -15.43 10.95
C ALA A 217 5.46 -14.88 9.54
N THR A 218 4.60 -15.28 8.61
CA THR A 218 4.57 -14.75 7.24
C THR A 218 3.14 -14.42 6.86
N ARG A 219 2.92 -13.30 6.17
CA ARG A 219 1.61 -12.89 5.66
C ARG A 219 1.74 -12.35 4.25
N THR A 220 0.82 -12.73 3.37
CA THR A 220 0.67 -12.15 2.04
C THR A 220 -0.40 -11.08 2.08
N THR A 221 -0.15 -9.94 1.47
CA THR A 221 -1.03 -8.79 1.39
C THR A 221 -0.99 -8.24 -0.04
N GLU A 222 -2.11 -7.71 -0.50
CA GLU A 222 -2.23 -7.11 -1.83
C GLU A 222 -2.05 -5.60 -1.73
N VAL A 223 -1.12 -5.06 -2.53
CA VAL A 223 -0.81 -3.64 -2.59
C VAL A 223 -1.39 -3.07 -3.87
N GLU A 224 -2.34 -2.17 -3.73
CA GLU A 224 -2.99 -1.48 -4.85
C GLU A 224 -2.61 0.00 -4.86
N THR A 225 -2.17 0.52 -6.00
CA THR A 225 -1.82 1.93 -6.17
C THR A 225 -2.32 2.41 -7.53
N SER A 226 -3.01 3.54 -7.56
CA SER A 226 -3.43 4.20 -8.80
C SER A 226 -2.55 5.41 -9.05
N VAL A 227 -1.99 5.50 -10.26
CA VAL A 227 -1.14 6.62 -10.65
C VAL A 227 -1.77 7.35 -11.84
N PRO A 228 -2.05 8.66 -11.71
CA PRO A 228 -2.55 9.46 -12.82
C PRO A 228 -1.44 9.64 -13.85
N VAL A 229 -1.70 9.20 -15.08
CA VAL A 229 -0.77 9.33 -16.20
C VAL A 229 -1.07 10.57 -17.02
N PHE A 230 -2.35 10.86 -17.24
CA PHE A 230 -2.77 12.01 -18.02
C PHE A 230 -4.07 12.59 -17.46
N VAL A 231 -4.09 13.91 -17.32
CA VAL A 231 -5.29 14.68 -16.99
C VAL A 231 -5.34 15.87 -17.95
N GLY A 232 -6.40 15.96 -18.74
CA GLY A 232 -6.55 17.03 -19.72
C GLY A 232 -8.01 17.42 -19.91
N ALA A 233 -8.25 18.69 -20.24
CA ALA A 233 -9.58 19.17 -20.56
C ALA A 233 -9.67 19.48 -22.06
N ILE A 234 -10.70 18.95 -22.72
CA ILE A 234 -11.04 19.32 -24.10
C ILE A 234 -12.22 20.26 -24.06
N GLN A 235 -12.05 21.41 -24.71
CA GLN A 235 -13.07 22.43 -24.83
C GLN A 235 -13.85 22.25 -26.13
N GLY A 236 -15.17 22.14 -26.02
CA GLY A 236 -16.09 22.17 -27.15
C GLY A 236 -16.62 23.57 -27.40
N GLN A 237 -17.21 23.79 -28.58
CA GLN A 237 -17.84 25.06 -28.90
C GLN A 237 -19.07 25.29 -28.03
N VAL A 238 -19.10 26.38 -27.26
CA VAL A 238 -20.29 26.73 -26.47
C VAL A 238 -21.45 27.06 -27.42
N PRO A 239 -22.63 26.39 -27.30
CA PRO A 239 -23.78 26.71 -28.14
C PRO A 239 -24.31 28.12 -27.87
N ASP A 240 -24.76 28.83 -28.92
CA ASP A 240 -25.35 30.17 -28.79
C ASP A 240 -26.64 30.19 -27.94
N PHE A 241 -27.29 29.03 -27.81
CA PHE A 241 -28.55 28.86 -27.08
C PHE A 241 -28.49 27.61 -26.19
N TYR A 242 -28.84 27.75 -24.90
CA TYR A 242 -29.00 26.64 -23.97
C TYR A 242 -30.48 26.48 -23.62
N ASN A 243 -31.00 25.25 -23.73
CA ASN A 243 -32.40 24.95 -23.45
C ASN A 243 -32.52 23.92 -22.33
N GLN A 244 -32.97 24.35 -21.15
CA GLN A 244 -33.31 23.46 -20.05
C GLN A 244 -34.72 22.94 -20.26
N GLY A 245 -34.83 21.72 -20.78
CA GLY A 245 -36.11 21.10 -21.15
C GLY A 245 -37.05 20.97 -19.95
N ALA A 246 -38.04 21.85 -19.86
CA ALA A 246 -39.27 21.63 -19.12
C ALA A 246 -40.35 21.20 -20.12
N THR A 247 -40.86 19.97 -19.96
CA THR A 247 -41.64 19.22 -20.96
C THR A 247 -42.99 19.83 -21.37
N ASP A 248 -43.45 20.95 -20.80
CA ASP A 248 -44.81 21.47 -21.03
C ASP A 248 -44.93 23.01 -21.06
N SER A 249 -43.92 23.76 -21.53
CA SER A 249 -44.03 25.21 -21.73
C SER A 249 -43.23 25.67 -22.96
N PRO A 250 -43.63 26.78 -23.64
CA PRO A 250 -42.98 27.19 -24.88
C PRO A 250 -41.48 27.36 -24.67
N ASN A 251 -40.69 26.74 -25.54
CA ASN A 251 -39.23 26.80 -25.55
C ASN A 251 -38.77 28.26 -25.60
N VAL A 252 -38.41 28.83 -24.45
CA VAL A 252 -37.70 30.11 -24.38
C VAL A 252 -36.21 29.81 -24.36
N SER A 253 -35.58 29.97 -25.51
CA SER A 253 -34.11 29.93 -25.62
C SER A 253 -33.55 31.24 -25.06
N ILE A 254 -32.78 31.15 -23.97
CA ILE A 254 -32.11 32.30 -23.35
C ILE A 254 -30.73 32.45 -24.02
N PRO A 255 -30.35 33.64 -24.52
CA PRO A 255 -29.02 33.85 -25.06
C PRO A 255 -27.96 33.70 -23.95
N PHE A 256 -26.88 33.00 -24.26
CA PHE A 256 -25.86 32.60 -23.28
C PHE A 256 -25.23 33.77 -22.50
N ARG A 257 -25.19 34.98 -23.08
CA ARG A 257 -24.60 36.18 -22.48
C ARG A 257 -25.22 36.57 -21.12
N ASP A 258 -26.45 36.12 -20.85
CA ASP A 258 -27.22 36.51 -19.67
C ASP A 258 -27.09 35.50 -18.50
N LEU A 259 -26.29 34.43 -18.65
CA LEU A 259 -26.07 33.39 -17.62
C LEU A 259 -24.79 33.57 -16.79
N GLN A 260 -24.05 34.67 -16.99
CA GLN A 260 -22.78 34.97 -16.30
C GLN A 260 -22.92 36.08 -15.23
N GLU A 261 -24.15 36.46 -14.85
CA GLU A 261 -24.44 37.29 -13.66
C GLU A 261 -24.91 36.44 -12.48
#